data_AF-A0A6P6WYE0-F1
#
_entry.id   AF-A0A6P6WYE0-F1
#
_cell.length_a   1.000
_cell.length_b   1.000
_cell.length_c   1.000
_cell.angle_alpha   90.00
_cell.angle_beta   90.00
_cell.angle_gamma   90.00
#
_symmetry.space_group_name_H-M   'P 1'
#
loop_
_entity.id
_entity.type
_entity.pdbx_description
1 polymer ?
#
loop_
_entity_poly.entity_id
_entity_poly.type
_entity_poly.pdbx_seq_one_letter_code
_entity_poly.pdbx_strand_id
1 'polypeptide(L)'
;MVPKSNERVKIDLQLDDFRHAHGLFGHENAVLTRNKKSPADWWKSYEVECPELKNFAVRVLILTCSSSGCERNWSAFELVHSKRRNRLGQKRMNDLVFVMYNLKLRERQRQR
;
A
#
# COMPACT_ATOMS: atom_id res chain seq x y z
N MET A 1 -13.12 -2.10 0.13
CA MET A 1 -13.49 -3.49 -0.25
C MET A 1 -13.70 -3.55 -1.76
N VAL A 2 -13.38 -4.69 -2.40
CA VAL A 2 -13.50 -4.86 -3.87
C VAL A 2 -14.97 -4.74 -4.29
N PRO A 3 -15.38 -3.74 -5.07
CA PRO A 3 -16.81 -3.45 -5.28
C PRO A 3 -17.50 -4.46 -6.22
N LYS A 4 -16.80 -4.96 -7.24
CA LYS A 4 -17.40 -5.84 -8.25
C LYS A 4 -17.44 -7.30 -7.80
N SER A 5 -18.61 -7.92 -7.86
CA SER A 5 -18.81 -9.33 -7.46
C SER A 5 -17.97 -10.31 -8.27
N ASN A 6 -17.86 -10.10 -9.59
CA ASN A 6 -17.05 -10.98 -10.45
C ASN A 6 -15.56 -10.94 -10.10
N GLU A 7 -15.03 -9.79 -9.68
CA GLU A 7 -13.64 -9.69 -9.22
C GLU A 7 -13.46 -10.43 -7.88
N ARG A 8 -14.46 -10.39 -6.98
CA ARG A 8 -14.38 -11.13 -5.70
C ARG A 8 -14.32 -12.64 -5.92
N VAL A 9 -15.14 -13.18 -6.82
CA VAL A 9 -15.14 -14.63 -7.14
C VAL A 9 -13.78 -15.06 -7.68
N LYS A 10 -13.18 -14.27 -8.59
CA LYS A 10 -11.84 -14.58 -9.10
C LYS A 10 -10.76 -14.51 -8.02
N ILE A 11 -10.82 -13.51 -7.13
CA ILE A 11 -9.90 -13.39 -6.00
C ILE A 11 -10.00 -14.61 -5.09
N ASP A 12 -11.23 -15.07 -4.82
CA ASP A 12 -11.49 -16.22 -3.95
C ASP A 12 -10.90 -17.51 -4.53
N LEU A 13 -11.14 -17.78 -5.82
CA LEU A 13 -10.55 -18.93 -6.52
C LEU A 13 -9.02 -18.89 -6.53
N GLN A 14 -8.43 -17.75 -6.90
CA GLN A 14 -6.97 -17.58 -6.87
C GLN A 14 -6.40 -17.69 -5.45
N LEU A 15 -7.17 -17.29 -4.43
CA LEU A 15 -6.77 -17.38 -3.03
C LEU A 15 -6.76 -18.84 -2.58
N ASP A 16 -7.71 -19.65 -3.02
CA ASP A 16 -7.71 -21.09 -2.76
C ASP A 16 -6.49 -21.77 -3.40
N ASP A 17 -6.15 -21.40 -4.64
CA ASP A 17 -4.92 -21.90 -5.29
C ASP A 17 -3.66 -21.53 -4.50
N PHE A 18 -3.60 -20.29 -3.99
CA PHE A 18 -2.49 -19.84 -3.13
C PHE A 18 -2.43 -20.61 -1.81
N ARG A 19 -3.59 -20.84 -1.16
CA ARG A 19 -3.68 -21.52 0.14
C ARG A 19 -3.25 -22.98 0.06
N HIS A 20 -3.63 -23.67 -1.01
CA HIS A 20 -3.29 -25.07 -1.23
C HIS A 20 -1.95 -25.25 -1.97
N ALA A 21 -1.24 -24.16 -2.25
CA ALA A 21 0.00 -24.17 -3.03
C ALA A 21 -0.15 -24.90 -4.36
N HIS A 22 -1.26 -24.66 -5.06
CA HIS A 22 -1.50 -25.17 -6.40
C HIS A 22 -0.82 -24.29 -7.47
N GLY A 23 -0.57 -24.86 -8.64
CA GLY A 23 0.02 -24.15 -9.78
C GLY A 23 1.37 -23.50 -9.44
N LEU A 24 1.56 -22.23 -9.82
CA LEU A 24 2.79 -21.49 -9.54
C LEU A 24 3.11 -21.33 -8.05
N PHE A 25 2.13 -21.38 -7.16
CA PHE A 25 2.36 -21.19 -5.73
C PHE A 25 3.04 -22.39 -5.06
N GLY A 26 2.91 -23.58 -5.67
CA GLY A 26 3.59 -24.81 -5.24
C GLY A 26 5.00 -24.98 -5.78
N HIS A 27 5.41 -24.16 -6.76
CA HIS A 27 6.76 -24.22 -7.29
C HIS A 27 7.79 -23.96 -6.19
N GLU A 28 8.88 -24.72 -6.20
CA GLU A 28 9.96 -24.59 -5.23
C GLU A 28 10.47 -23.15 -5.13
N ASN A 29 10.61 -22.46 -6.26
CA ASN A 29 11.00 -21.04 -6.30
C ASN A 29 10.00 -20.13 -5.57
N ALA A 30 8.69 -20.37 -5.69
CA ALA A 30 7.66 -19.59 -5.01
C ALA A 30 7.73 -19.76 -3.49
N VAL A 31 7.89 -21.01 -3.05
CA VAL A 31 8.02 -21.36 -1.63
C VAL A 31 9.32 -20.79 -1.03
N LEU A 32 10.46 -20.98 -1.70
CA LEU A 32 11.77 -20.55 -1.21
C LEU A 32 11.94 -19.02 -1.18
N THR A 33 11.30 -18.31 -2.11
CA THR A 33 11.43 -16.84 -2.18
C THR A 33 10.42 -16.10 -1.31
N ARG A 34 9.37 -16.78 -0.82
CA ARG A 34 8.27 -16.19 -0.04
C ARG A 34 8.73 -15.38 1.16
N ASN A 35 9.72 -15.88 1.89
CA ASN A 35 10.26 -15.23 3.09
C ASN A 35 11.55 -14.44 2.80
N LYS A 36 12.07 -14.48 1.56
CA LYS A 36 13.31 -13.79 1.16
C LYS A 36 13.05 -12.43 0.51
N LYS A 37 11.86 -12.22 -0.05
CA LYS A 37 11.43 -10.96 -0.66
C LYS A 37 10.50 -10.20 0.28
N SER A 38 10.39 -8.89 0.08
CA SER A 38 9.27 -8.14 0.67
C SER A 38 7.95 -8.74 0.16
N PRO A 39 6.89 -8.81 0.99
CA PRO A 39 5.61 -9.37 0.54
C PRO A 39 5.09 -8.71 -0.74
N ALA A 40 5.25 -7.39 -0.87
CA ALA A 40 4.82 -6.66 -2.06
C ALA A 40 5.61 -7.07 -3.31
N ASP A 41 6.92 -7.29 -3.20
CA ASP A 41 7.76 -7.68 -4.35
C ASP A 41 7.63 -9.17 -4.69
N TRP A 42 7.33 -10.02 -3.69
CA TRP A 42 6.95 -11.40 -3.95
C TRP A 42 5.67 -11.47 -4.77
N TRP A 43 4.60 -10.79 -4.36
CA TRP A 43 3.33 -10.74 -5.11
C TRP A 43 3.49 -10.19 -6.54
N LYS A 44 4.37 -9.20 -6.76
CA LYS A 44 4.69 -8.71 -8.11
C LYS A 44 5.34 -9.76 -9.02
N SER A 45 6.03 -10.76 -8.46
CA SER A 45 6.71 -11.79 -9.26
C SER A 45 5.74 -12.78 -9.92
N TYR A 46 4.47 -12.83 -9.47
CA TYR A 46 3.45 -13.80 -9.91
C TYR A 46 2.22 -13.10 -10.55
N GLU A 47 2.40 -11.87 -11.04
CA GLU A 47 1.34 -11.00 -11.56
C GLU A 47 0.57 -11.59 -12.75
N VAL A 48 1.19 -12.48 -13.54
CA VAL A 48 0.60 -13.01 -14.78
C VAL A 48 -0.53 -13.99 -14.51
N GLU A 49 -0.41 -14.86 -13.49
CA GLU A 49 -1.39 -15.93 -13.25
C GLU A 49 -2.50 -15.54 -12.27
N CYS A 50 -2.23 -14.59 -11.37
CA CYS A 50 -3.19 -14.21 -10.33
C CYS A 50 -3.40 -12.68 -10.25
N PRO A 51 -3.76 -12.00 -11.35
CA PRO A 51 -3.77 -10.54 -11.40
C PRO A 51 -4.77 -9.92 -10.42
N GLU A 52 -5.95 -10.52 -10.21
CA GLU A 52 -6.93 -10.02 -9.26
C GLU A 52 -6.47 -10.17 -7.80
N LEU A 53 -5.97 -11.35 -7.42
CA LEU A 53 -5.44 -11.61 -6.09
C LEU A 53 -4.19 -10.80 -5.79
N LYS A 54 -3.25 -10.70 -6.73
CA LYS A 54 -2.05 -9.84 -6.60
C LYS A 54 -2.45 -8.39 -6.36
N ASN A 55 -3.40 -7.86 -7.14
CA ASN A 55 -3.86 -6.48 -6.96
C ASN A 55 -4.55 -6.28 -5.61
N PHE A 56 -5.30 -7.27 -5.15
CA PHE A 56 -5.90 -7.25 -3.82
C PHE A 56 -4.85 -7.30 -2.71
N ALA A 57 -3.90 -8.24 -2.78
CA ALA A 57 -2.84 -8.42 -1.81
C ALA A 57 -1.94 -7.19 -1.71
N VAL A 58 -1.52 -6.60 -2.84
CA VAL A 58 -0.73 -5.37 -2.86
C VAL A 58 -1.51 -4.21 -2.23
N ARG A 59 -2.81 -4.07 -2.51
CA ARG A 59 -3.65 -3.04 -1.87
C ARG A 59 -3.69 -3.22 -0.36
N VAL A 60 -3.93 -4.45 0.11
CA VAL A 60 -3.93 -4.77 1.56
C VAL A 60 -2.58 -4.47 2.20
N LEU A 61 -1.46 -4.82 1.54
CA LEU A 61 -0.11 -4.57 2.05
C LEU A 61 0.27 -3.09 2.08
N ILE A 62 -0.33 -2.25 1.23
CA ILE A 62 -0.12 -0.79 1.24
C ILE A 62 -0.98 -0.11 2.34
N LEU A 63 -2.04 -0.76 2.82
CA LEU A 63 -2.80 -0.23 3.95
C LEU A 63 -1.92 -0.26 5.19
N THR A 64 -1.59 0.93 5.68
CA THR A 64 -0.85 1.07 6.94
C THR A 64 -1.78 0.71 8.10
N CYS A 65 -1.52 -0.38 8.81
CA CYS A 65 -2.28 -0.77 10.01
C CYS A 65 -1.98 0.10 11.25
N SER A 66 -1.28 1.24 11.09
CA SER A 66 -0.93 2.13 12.20
C SER A 66 -1.42 3.55 11.93
N SER A 67 -1.82 4.25 13.01
CA SER A 67 -2.11 5.68 13.00
C SER A 67 -0.85 6.53 12.76
N SER A 68 0.36 5.97 12.92
CA SER A 68 1.63 6.70 12.80
C SER A 68 1.81 7.46 11.47
N GLY A 69 1.22 6.97 10.38
CA GLY A 69 1.18 7.67 9.10
C GLY A 69 0.28 8.91 9.14
N CYS A 70 -0.89 8.76 9.75
CA CYS A 70 -1.86 9.83 9.95
C CYS A 70 -1.33 10.87 10.94
N GLU A 71 -0.74 10.46 12.06
CA GLU A 71 -0.12 11.35 13.07
C GLU A 71 0.97 12.23 12.44
N ARG A 72 1.83 11.66 11.59
CA ARG A 72 2.84 12.43 10.84
C ARG A 72 2.23 13.47 9.88
N ASN A 73 1.08 13.14 9.28
CA ASN A 73 0.34 14.08 8.45
C ASN A 73 -0.27 15.20 9.30
N TRP A 74 -0.82 14.86 10.47
CA TRP A 74 -1.35 15.82 11.44
C TRP A 74 -0.29 16.80 11.95
N SER A 75 0.94 16.34 12.23
CA SER A 75 2.03 17.27 12.59
C SER A 75 2.38 18.26 11.47
N ALA A 76 2.20 17.89 10.20
CA ALA A 76 2.35 18.82 9.08
C ALA A 76 1.19 19.82 9.01
N PHE A 77 -0.05 19.37 9.27
CA PHE A 77 -1.20 20.26 9.42
C PHE A 77 -1.00 21.29 10.54
N GLU A 78 -0.51 20.88 11.72
CA GLU A 78 -0.22 21.80 12.83
C GLU A 78 0.84 22.85 12.48
N LEU A 79 1.82 22.50 11.64
CA LEU A 79 2.85 23.43 11.19
C LEU A 79 2.30 24.50 10.22
N VAL A 80 1.40 24.09 9.32
CA VAL A 80 0.77 24.98 8.33
C VAL A 80 -0.34 25.82 8.96
N HIS A 81 -1.10 25.22 9.88
CA HIS A 81 -2.21 25.83 10.60
C HIS A 81 -1.91 25.89 12.09
N SER A 82 -1.45 27.06 12.53
CA SER A 82 -1.25 27.37 13.96
C SER A 82 -2.15 28.52 14.38
N LYS A 83 -2.32 28.73 15.69
CA LYS A 83 -3.07 29.89 16.22
C LYS A 83 -2.56 31.23 15.66
N ARG A 84 -1.26 31.31 15.32
CA ARG A 84 -0.62 32.49 14.72
C ARG A 84 -0.70 32.53 13.19
N ARG A 85 -0.89 31.39 12.52
CA ARG A 85 -0.96 31.24 11.04
C ARG A 85 -2.24 30.49 10.66
N ASN A 86 -3.39 31.19 10.68
CA ASN A 86 -4.73 30.65 10.40
C ASN A 86 -5.34 31.23 9.08
N ARG A 87 -4.68 32.18 8.42
CA ARG A 87 -5.31 32.90 7.28
C ARG A 87 -5.34 32.12 5.95
N LEU A 88 -4.97 30.84 5.96
CA LEU A 88 -4.93 30.01 4.75
C LEU A 88 -6.28 29.33 4.53
N GLY A 89 -6.82 29.44 3.32
CA GLY A 89 -8.00 28.66 2.93
C GLY A 89 -7.71 27.16 2.90
N GLN A 90 -8.71 26.34 3.21
CA GLN A 90 -8.62 24.88 3.33
C GLN A 90 -7.92 24.21 2.14
N LYS A 91 -8.27 24.60 0.91
CA LYS A 91 -7.64 24.07 -0.31
C LYS A 91 -6.12 24.28 -0.30
N ARG A 92 -5.67 25.51 -0.04
CA ARG A 92 -4.24 25.87 -0.03
C ARG A 92 -3.49 25.21 1.13
N MET A 93 -4.16 25.01 2.27
CA MET A 93 -3.60 24.25 3.40
C MET A 93 -3.36 22.78 3.01
N ASN A 94 -4.36 22.12 2.41
CA ASN A 94 -4.23 20.73 1.96
C ASN A 94 -3.11 20.57 0.91
N ASP A 95 -3.01 21.51 -0.04
CA ASP A 95 -1.93 21.51 -1.04
C ASP A 95 -0.55 21.63 -0.39
N LEU A 96 -0.39 22.52 0.59
CA LEU A 96 0.88 22.69 1.32
C LEU A 96 1.26 21.44 2.11
N VAL A 97 0.30 20.84 2.83
CA VAL A 97 0.54 19.62 3.59
C VAL A 97 0.90 18.47 2.66
N PHE A 98 0.20 18.33 1.53
CA PHE A 98 0.52 17.33 0.51
C PHE A 98 1.95 17.49 -0.01
N VAL A 99 2.36 18.70 -0.39
CA VAL A 99 3.73 18.95 -0.88
C VAL A 99 4.76 18.66 0.21
N MET A 100 4.55 19.17 1.43
CA MET A 100 5.48 18.96 2.56
C MET A 100 5.65 17.48 2.91
N TYR A 101 4.56 16.72 2.96
CA TYR A 101 4.60 15.29 3.28
C TYR A 101 5.34 14.50 2.20
N ASN A 102 5.04 14.76 0.92
CA ASN A 102 5.69 14.07 -0.20
C ASN A 102 7.18 14.41 -0.32
N LEU A 103 7.58 15.65 -0.06
CA LEU A 103 9.00 16.03 0.00
C LEU A 103 9.74 15.23 1.08
N LYS A 104 9.21 15.19 2.31
CA LYS A 104 9.78 14.39 3.42
C LYS A 104 9.77 12.89 3.12
N LEU A 105 8.77 12.39 2.40
CA LEU A 105 8.72 10.98 1.99
C LEU A 105 9.84 10.66 0.99
N ARG A 106 10.03 11.53 -0.01
CA ARG A 106 11.07 11.39 -1.04
C ARG A 106 12.47 11.43 -0.43
N GLU A 107 12.72 12.33 0.52
CA GLU A 107 14.00 12.41 1.23
C GLU A 107 14.33 11.11 1.97
N ARG A 108 13.34 10.52 2.67
CA ARG A 108 13.53 9.23 3.35
C ARG A 108 13.76 8.07 2.39
N GLN A 109 13.11 8.07 1.23
CA GLN A 109 13.35 7.06 0.21
C GLN A 109 14.77 7.17 -0.36
N ARG A 110 15.33 8.38 -0.47
CA ARG A 110 16.72 8.59 -0.91
C ARG A 110 17.76 8.16 0.12
N GLN A 111 17.38 8.10 1.40
CA GLN A 111 18.26 7.72 2.52
C GLN A 111 18.22 6.22 2.85
N ARG A 112 17.38 5.45 2.15
CA ARG A 112 17.28 3.98 2.26
C ARG A 112 18.03 3.33 1.12
#